data_AF-A0A2V6ZS00-F1
#
_entry.id   AF-A0A2V6ZS00-F1
#
_cell.length_a   1.000
_cell.length_b   1.000
_cell.length_c   1.000
_cell.angle_alpha   90.00
_cell.angle_beta   90.00
_cell.angle_gamma   90.00
#
_symmetry.space_group_name_H-M   'P 1'
#
loop_
_entity.id
_entity.type
_entity.pdbx_description
1 polymer ?
#
loop_
_entity_poly.entity_id
_entity_poly.type
_entity_poly.pdbx_seq_one_letter_code
_entity_poly.pdbx_strand_id
1 'polypeptide(L)'
;MAIEYRFAEGKFERLPGFAVELVRLGVDLIVSSSTPANRAAQQATRTIPIVTTVAAEDPGTGSITSLARPGGNMTGLTTINIELSGKQLALLKEALPTISRVALLRNPDNPIQAAHVPRIEAAARSLRPLARVLLRCVFQAAQLLLGQDDLDYDRSPRRA
;
A
#
# COMPACT_ATOMS: atom_id res chain seq x y z
N MET A 1 11.84 -28.21 -0.35
CA MET A 1 11.16 -26.92 -0.54
C MET A 1 11.07 -26.26 0.81
N ALA A 2 11.77 -25.15 1.00
CA ALA A 2 11.77 -24.38 2.25
C ALA A 2 11.17 -23.00 1.96
N ILE A 3 10.43 -22.44 2.93
CA ILE A 3 9.85 -21.11 2.81
C ILE A 3 10.45 -20.24 3.91
N GLU A 4 11.12 -19.17 3.48
CA GLU A 4 11.76 -18.20 4.37
C GLU A 4 10.83 -17.02 4.60
N TYR A 5 10.42 -16.81 5.85
CA TYR A 5 9.49 -15.73 6.21
C TYR A 5 10.22 -14.55 6.83
N ARG A 6 9.83 -13.33 6.46
CA ARG A 6 10.30 -12.08 7.07
C ARG A 6 9.13 -11.14 7.29
N PHE A 7 8.92 -10.75 8.54
CA PHE A 7 7.82 -9.86 8.95
C PHE A 7 8.40 -8.58 9.55
N ALA A 8 8.02 -7.43 8.96
CA ALA A 8 8.47 -6.13 9.43
C ALA A 8 7.76 -5.64 10.69
N GLU A 9 6.58 -6.19 11.01
CA GLU A 9 5.77 -5.78 12.18
C GLU A 9 5.55 -4.26 12.22
N GLY A 10 5.25 -3.67 11.05
CA GLY A 10 5.06 -2.23 10.90
C GLY A 10 6.34 -1.38 10.85
N LYS A 11 7.52 -1.95 11.10
CA LYS A 11 8.82 -1.26 11.09
C LYS A 11 9.45 -1.31 9.69
N PHE A 12 9.04 -0.38 8.83
CA PHE A 12 9.44 -0.34 7.42
C PHE A 12 10.95 -0.26 7.20
N GLU A 13 11.70 0.31 8.15
CA GLU A 13 13.16 0.38 8.15
C GLU A 13 13.86 -0.99 8.16
N ARG A 14 13.17 -2.07 8.56
CA ARG A 14 13.71 -3.44 8.52
C ARG A 14 13.67 -4.07 7.13
N LEU A 15 12.79 -3.61 6.25
CA LEU A 15 12.53 -4.23 4.95
C LEU A 15 13.77 -4.31 4.04
N PRO A 16 14.63 -3.28 3.94
CA PRO A 16 15.87 -3.40 3.17
C PRO A 16 16.79 -4.51 3.68
N GLY A 17 16.93 -4.65 5.01
CA GLY A 17 17.75 -5.69 5.62
C GLY A 17 17.22 -7.10 5.30
N PHE A 18 15.90 -7.30 5.41
CA PHE A 18 15.26 -8.56 5.06
C PHE A 18 15.40 -8.92 3.58
N ALA A 19 15.27 -7.95 2.69
CA ALA A 19 15.45 -8.19 1.27
C ALA A 19 16.89 -8.65 0.96
N VAL A 20 17.89 -8.00 1.56
CA VAL A 20 19.31 -8.40 1.43
C VAL A 20 19.56 -9.80 1.99
N GLU A 21 18.94 -10.14 3.13
CA GLU A 21 19.05 -11.46 3.73
C GLU A 21 18.50 -12.55 2.82
N LEU A 22 17.29 -12.36 2.26
CA LEU A 22 16.67 -13.32 1.34
C LEU A 22 17.51 -13.52 0.07
N VAL A 23 18.10 -12.44 -0.46
CA VAL A 23 19.03 -12.53 -1.60
C VAL A 23 20.27 -13.36 -1.23
N ARG A 24 20.85 -13.15 -0.03
CA ARG A 24 22.03 -13.89 0.44
C ARG A 24 21.73 -15.36 0.70
N LEU A 25 20.52 -15.70 1.11
CA LEU A 25 20.07 -17.08 1.26
C LEU A 25 19.91 -17.81 -0.08
N GLY A 26 19.93 -17.09 -1.20
CA GLY A 26 19.85 -17.68 -2.53
C GLY A 26 18.46 -18.24 -2.84
N VAL A 27 17.40 -17.57 -2.39
CA VAL A 27 16.02 -17.99 -2.68
C VAL A 27 15.73 -17.93 -4.18
N ASP A 28 14.90 -18.87 -4.66
CA ASP A 28 14.50 -18.92 -6.07
C ASP A 28 13.49 -17.81 -6.45
N LEU A 29 12.72 -17.32 -5.47
CA LEU A 29 11.65 -16.34 -5.67
C LEU A 29 11.36 -15.59 -4.37
N ILE A 30 11.03 -14.30 -4.48
CA ILE A 30 10.61 -13.46 -3.35
C ILE A 30 9.12 -13.16 -3.49
N VAL A 31 8.33 -13.44 -2.45
CA VAL A 31 6.93 -13.02 -2.36
C VAL A 31 6.84 -11.82 -1.41
N SER A 32 6.20 -10.74 -1.86
CA SER A 32 6.06 -9.50 -1.10
C SER A 32 4.62 -8.98 -1.10
N SER A 33 4.21 -8.36 0.00
CA SER A 33 2.80 -8.01 0.28
C SER A 33 2.57 -6.52 0.55
N SER A 34 3.50 -5.66 0.12
CA SER A 34 3.32 -4.21 0.21
C SER A 34 4.27 -3.47 -0.73
N THR A 35 3.89 -2.28 -1.18
CA THR A 35 4.77 -1.41 -2.01
C THR A 35 6.13 -1.11 -1.38
N PRO A 36 6.29 -0.80 -0.07
CA PRO A 36 7.62 -0.64 0.51
C PRO A 36 8.45 -1.93 0.49
N ALA A 37 7.83 -3.11 0.68
CA ALA A 37 8.54 -4.39 0.58
C ALA A 37 8.95 -4.69 -0.88
N ASN A 38 8.08 -4.40 -1.85
CA ASN A 38 8.35 -4.49 -3.28
C ASN A 38 9.58 -3.65 -3.67
N ARG A 39 9.63 -2.40 -3.19
CA ARG A 39 10.77 -1.50 -3.43
C ARG A 39 12.06 -2.00 -2.80
N ALA A 40 12.01 -2.47 -1.55
CA ALA A 40 13.18 -3.04 -0.88
C ALA A 40 13.71 -4.26 -1.64
N ALA A 41 12.83 -5.15 -2.10
CA ALA A 41 13.21 -6.31 -2.92
C ALA A 41 13.83 -5.90 -4.26
N GLN A 42 13.24 -4.95 -5.00
CA GLN A 42 13.80 -4.45 -6.26
C GLN A 42 15.15 -3.74 -6.10
N GLN A 43 15.40 -3.13 -4.94
CA GLN A 43 16.69 -2.53 -4.61
C GLN A 43 17.74 -3.61 -4.30
N ALA A 44 17.34 -4.69 -3.63
CA ALA A 44 18.23 -5.79 -3.28
C ALA A 44 18.56 -6.70 -4.48
N THR A 45 17.66 -6.84 -5.45
CA THR A 45 17.86 -7.72 -6.61
C THR A 45 17.07 -7.29 -7.84
N ARG A 46 17.69 -7.47 -9.01
CA ARG A 46 17.08 -7.30 -10.34
C ARG A 46 16.95 -8.62 -11.11
N THR A 47 17.34 -9.75 -10.50
CA THR A 47 17.41 -11.05 -11.17
C THR A 47 16.51 -12.10 -10.53
N ILE A 48 16.37 -12.11 -9.20
CA ILE A 48 15.45 -13.03 -8.51
C ILE A 48 14.02 -12.57 -8.78
N PRO A 49 13.11 -13.43 -9.28
CA PRO A 49 11.71 -13.07 -9.48
C PRO A 49 11.04 -12.57 -8.20
N ILE A 50 10.28 -11.48 -8.31
CA ILE A 50 9.49 -10.88 -7.24
C ILE A 50 8.01 -11.00 -7.60
N VAL A 51 7.23 -11.65 -6.73
CA VAL A 51 5.77 -11.79 -6.88
C VAL A 51 5.08 -10.95 -5.81
N THR A 52 4.38 -9.90 -6.22
CA THR A 52 3.57 -9.08 -5.31
C THR A 52 2.16 -9.67 -5.13
N THR A 53 1.64 -9.67 -3.91
CA THR A 53 0.31 -10.23 -3.59
C THR A 53 -0.75 -9.16 -3.32
N VAL A 54 -0.41 -8.10 -2.57
CA VAL A 54 -1.32 -7.00 -2.24
C VAL A 54 -0.52 -5.71 -2.16
N ALA A 55 -0.37 -5.02 -3.28
CA ALA A 55 0.30 -3.72 -3.33
C ALA A 55 -0.46 -2.76 -4.24
N ALA A 56 -0.23 -1.46 -4.10
CA ALA A 56 -0.81 -0.44 -4.97
C ALA A 56 0.27 0.02 -5.95
N GLU A 57 0.74 -0.90 -6.79
CA GLU A 57 1.73 -0.59 -7.81
C GLU A 57 1.07 0.19 -8.94
N ASP A 58 1.59 1.38 -9.20
CA ASP A 58 1.18 2.28 -10.28
C ASP A 58 2.43 2.60 -11.11
N PRO A 59 2.39 2.48 -12.46
CA PRO A 59 3.48 2.90 -13.33
C PRO A 59 4.00 4.32 -13.05
N GLY A 60 3.12 5.23 -12.62
CA GLY A 60 3.47 6.60 -12.23
C GLY A 60 4.38 6.70 -11.00
N THR A 61 4.54 5.62 -10.22
CA THR A 61 5.44 5.56 -9.06
C THR A 61 6.83 5.02 -9.38
N GLY A 62 7.07 4.58 -10.63
CA GLY A 62 8.38 4.17 -11.14
C GLY A 62 8.85 2.76 -10.75
N SER A 63 8.05 2.00 -10.00
CA SER A 63 8.37 0.61 -9.61
C SER A 63 8.09 -0.41 -10.72
N ILE A 64 7.21 -0.09 -11.67
CA ILE A 64 6.88 -0.90 -12.85
C ILE A 64 6.69 0.00 -14.06
N THR A 65 6.90 -0.51 -15.27
CA THR A 65 6.68 0.26 -16.51
C THR A 65 5.22 0.21 -16.98
N SER A 66 4.52 -0.90 -16.71
CA SER A 66 3.11 -1.12 -17.07
C SER A 66 2.54 -2.29 -16.25
N LEU A 67 1.25 -2.25 -15.95
CA LEU A 67 0.57 -3.38 -15.31
C LEU A 67 0.53 -4.63 -16.20
N ALA A 68 0.35 -4.45 -17.51
CA ALA A 68 0.32 -5.56 -18.45
C ALA A 68 1.72 -6.14 -18.72
N ARG A 69 2.76 -5.29 -18.59
CA ARG A 69 4.17 -5.65 -18.83
C ARG A 69 5.07 -4.86 -17.87
N PRO A 70 5.35 -5.39 -16.66
CA PRO A 70 6.08 -4.66 -15.61
C PRO A 70 7.49 -4.19 -15.99
N GLY A 71 8.16 -4.87 -16.93
CA GLY A 71 9.44 -4.41 -17.49
C GLY A 71 10.69 -4.76 -16.68
N GLY A 72 10.59 -5.67 -15.70
CA GLY A 72 11.71 -6.13 -14.86
C GLY A 72 11.44 -7.52 -14.27
N ASN A 73 12.07 -7.82 -13.13
CA ASN A 73 11.90 -9.09 -12.40
C ASN A 73 10.64 -9.14 -11.50
N MET A 74 9.73 -8.17 -11.62
CA MET A 74 8.52 -8.09 -10.79
C MET A 74 7.27 -8.46 -11.57
N THR A 75 6.37 -9.20 -10.93
CA THR A 75 5.02 -9.53 -11.40
C THR A 75 4.06 -9.69 -10.22
N GLY A 76 2.77 -9.90 -10.47
CA GLY A 76 1.80 -10.27 -9.44
C GLY A 76 0.52 -9.45 -9.48
N LEU A 77 -0.04 -9.20 -8.30
CA LEU A 77 -1.32 -8.53 -8.12
C LEU A 77 -1.13 -7.10 -7.62
N THR A 78 -1.93 -6.19 -8.16
CA THR A 78 -2.08 -4.82 -7.68
C THR A 78 -3.52 -4.54 -7.24
N THR A 79 -3.69 -3.65 -6.28
CA THR A 79 -5.01 -3.17 -5.84
C THR A 79 -5.41 -1.93 -6.64
N ILE A 80 -6.68 -1.86 -7.04
CA ILE A 80 -7.25 -0.69 -7.73
C ILE A 80 -7.84 0.36 -6.77
N ASN A 81 -7.30 0.43 -5.55
CA ASN A 81 -7.83 1.28 -4.48
C ASN A 81 -7.75 2.76 -4.84
N ILE A 82 -6.70 3.17 -5.56
CA ILE A 82 -6.51 4.54 -6.00
C ILE A 82 -7.65 4.94 -6.97
N GLU A 83 -7.95 4.14 -7.98
CA GLU A 83 -9.01 4.37 -8.97
C GLU A 83 -10.40 4.42 -8.32
N LEU A 84 -10.61 3.63 -7.27
CA LEU A 84 -11.88 3.56 -6.55
C LEU A 84 -12.10 4.71 -5.57
N SER A 85 -11.09 5.53 -5.26
CA SER A 85 -11.19 6.58 -4.22
C SER A 85 -12.35 7.55 -4.43
N GLY A 86 -12.60 7.95 -5.69
CA GLY A 86 -13.72 8.82 -6.01
C GLY A 86 -15.09 8.15 -5.83
N LYS A 87 -15.19 6.86 -6.15
CA LYS A 87 -16.41 6.06 -5.94
C LYS A 87 -16.68 5.82 -4.45
N GLN A 88 -15.64 5.62 -3.64
CA GLN A 88 -15.79 5.51 -2.19
C GLN A 88 -16.40 6.79 -1.60
N LEU A 89 -15.99 7.98 -2.08
CA LEU A 89 -16.60 9.25 -1.69
C LEU A 89 -18.05 9.37 -2.19
N ALA A 90 -18.35 8.90 -3.41
CA ALA A 90 -19.71 8.88 -3.94
C ALA A 90 -20.63 7.99 -3.10
N LEU A 91 -20.19 6.77 -2.77
CA LEU A 91 -20.93 5.84 -1.92
C LEU A 91 -21.15 6.41 -0.50
N LEU A 92 -20.16 7.10 0.07
CA LEU A 92 -20.33 7.80 1.34
C LEU A 92 -21.43 8.87 1.27
N LYS A 93 -21.51 9.60 0.14
CA LYS A 93 -22.56 10.61 -0.09
C LYS A 93 -23.94 9.99 -0.29
N GLU A 94 -24.03 8.85 -0.97
CA GLU A 94 -25.28 8.10 -1.13
C GLU A 94 -25.79 7.57 0.22
N ALA A 95 -24.89 7.00 1.03
CA ALA A 95 -25.22 6.49 2.36
C ALA A 95 -25.58 7.59 3.36
N LEU A 96 -24.93 8.76 3.26
CA LEU A 96 -25.16 9.92 4.13
C LEU A 96 -25.45 11.18 3.28
N PRO A 97 -26.67 11.35 2.76
CA PRO A 97 -26.99 12.44 1.83
C PRO A 97 -26.78 13.85 2.38
N THR A 98 -26.81 14.03 3.70
CA THR A 98 -26.62 15.33 4.37
C THR A 98 -25.14 15.69 4.62
N ILE A 99 -24.20 14.77 4.34
CA ILE A 99 -22.78 15.02 4.55
C ILE A 99 -22.28 16.18 3.67
N SER A 100 -21.65 17.17 4.29
CA SER A 100 -21.17 18.40 3.63
C SER A 100 -19.65 18.58 3.74
N ARG A 101 -18.99 17.84 4.64
CA ARG A 101 -17.56 17.88 4.89
C ARG A 101 -17.03 16.47 5.10
N VAL A 102 -15.90 16.16 4.46
CA VAL A 102 -15.21 14.88 4.62
C VAL A 102 -13.74 15.19 4.92
N ALA A 103 -13.17 14.54 5.92
CA ALA A 103 -11.74 14.66 6.21
C ALA A 103 -10.99 13.48 5.59
N LEU A 104 -9.85 13.75 4.95
CA LEU A 104 -8.93 12.72 4.48
C LEU A 104 -7.72 12.68 5.41
N LEU A 105 -7.61 11.59 6.15
CA LEU A 105 -6.46 11.27 6.99
C LEU A 105 -5.46 10.46 6.17
N ARG A 106 -4.18 10.88 6.18
CA ARG A 106 -3.12 10.20 5.44
C ARG A 106 -1.84 10.04 6.26
N ASN A 107 -1.07 9.01 5.89
CA ASN A 107 0.34 8.91 6.24
C ASN A 107 1.17 9.63 5.16
N PRO A 108 1.88 10.74 5.48
CA PRO A 108 2.74 11.44 4.51
C PRO A 108 3.94 10.60 4.05
N ASP A 109 4.40 9.65 4.86
CA ASP A 109 5.53 8.78 4.54
C ASP A 109 5.15 7.66 3.56
N ASN A 110 3.85 7.51 3.27
CA ASN A 110 3.36 6.58 2.26
C ASN A 110 3.06 7.32 0.95
N PRO A 111 3.92 7.25 -0.07
CA PRO A 111 3.75 7.99 -1.33
C PRO A 111 2.50 7.56 -2.11
N ILE A 112 1.98 6.34 -1.90
CA ILE A 112 0.74 5.88 -2.51
C ILE A 112 -0.46 6.71 -2.04
N GLN A 113 -0.49 7.13 -0.77
CA GLN A 113 -1.57 7.96 -0.23
C GLN A 113 -1.70 9.32 -0.94
N ALA A 114 -0.60 9.84 -1.50
CA ALA A 114 -0.62 11.06 -2.30
C ALA A 114 -1.32 10.87 -3.66
N ALA A 115 -1.41 9.65 -4.19
CA ALA A 115 -2.07 9.37 -5.47
C ALA A 115 -3.61 9.34 -5.37
N HIS A 116 -4.17 9.14 -4.17
CA HIS A 116 -5.63 9.13 -3.93
C HIS A 116 -6.25 10.54 -4.01
N VAL A 117 -5.47 11.56 -3.67
CA VAL A 117 -5.94 12.94 -3.42
C VAL A 117 -6.60 13.58 -4.62
N PRO A 118 -5.96 13.61 -5.81
CA PRO A 118 -6.56 14.29 -6.95
C PRO A 118 -7.88 13.64 -7.38
N ARG A 119 -7.99 12.31 -7.20
CA ARG A 119 -9.19 11.53 -7.50
C ARG A 119 -10.32 11.82 -6.51
N ILE A 120 -10.02 11.91 -5.21
CA ILE A 120 -10.98 12.29 -4.16
C ILE A 120 -11.45 13.73 -4.37
N GLU A 121 -10.54 14.67 -4.65
CA GLU A 121 -10.90 16.07 -4.91
C GLU A 121 -11.75 16.23 -6.17
N ALA A 122 -11.43 15.49 -7.23
CA ALA A 122 -12.25 15.48 -8.45
C ALA A 122 -13.68 15.01 -8.18
N ALA A 123 -13.84 13.91 -7.43
CA ALA A 123 -15.15 13.40 -7.05
C ALA A 123 -15.90 14.36 -6.11
N ALA A 124 -15.20 15.00 -5.17
CA ALA A 124 -15.82 15.98 -4.28
C ALA A 124 -16.42 17.17 -5.05
N ARG A 125 -15.75 17.63 -6.11
CA ARG A 125 -16.25 18.71 -6.98
C ARG A 125 -17.54 18.33 -7.72
N SER A 126 -17.70 17.06 -8.11
CA SER A 126 -18.90 16.58 -8.81
C SER A 126 -20.09 16.28 -7.88
N LEU A 127 -19.84 16.00 -6.60
CA LEU A 127 -20.85 15.50 -5.64
C LEU A 127 -21.46 16.61 -4.75
N ARG A 128 -21.86 17.74 -5.34
CA ARG A 128 -22.41 18.87 -4.57
C ARG A 128 -23.64 18.45 -3.73
N PRO A 129 -23.78 18.92 -2.47
CA PRO A 129 -23.02 19.99 -1.82
C PRO A 129 -21.86 19.50 -0.92
N LEU A 130 -21.03 18.53 -1.36
CA LEU A 130 -19.74 18.29 -0.69
C LEU A 130 -18.82 19.51 -0.87
N ALA A 131 -18.84 20.40 0.12
CA ALA A 131 -18.22 21.72 0.03
C ALA A 131 -16.74 21.71 0.39
N ARG A 132 -16.23 20.66 1.06
CA ARG A 132 -14.83 20.65 1.53
C ARG A 132 -14.31 19.25 1.86
N VAL A 133 -13.24 18.85 1.18
CA VAL A 133 -12.35 17.77 1.64
C VAL A 133 -11.29 18.41 2.54
N LEU A 134 -11.35 18.15 3.84
CA LEU A 134 -10.35 18.62 4.79
C LEU A 134 -9.19 17.64 4.82
N LEU A 135 -8.10 18.03 4.19
CA LEU A 135 -6.85 17.30 4.21
C LEU A 135 -6.14 17.59 5.52
N ARG A 136 -6.20 16.66 6.48
CA ARG A 136 -5.47 16.80 7.73
C ARG A 136 -4.46 15.66 7.81
N CYS A 137 -3.18 16.00 7.64
CA CYS A 137 -2.08 15.13 8.03
C CYS A 137 -2.10 15.05 9.56
N VAL A 138 -2.48 13.90 10.10
CA VAL A 138 -2.45 13.68 11.55
C VAL A 138 -1.77 12.35 11.82
N PHE A 139 -0.47 12.29 11.50
CA PHE A 139 0.36 11.12 11.83
C PHE A 139 0.38 10.87 13.35
N GLN A 140 0.37 11.95 14.16
CA GLN A 140 0.47 11.86 15.61
C GLN A 140 -0.82 11.43 16.35
N ALA A 141 -2.00 11.84 15.89
CA ALA A 141 -3.26 11.61 16.65
C ALA A 141 -3.95 10.28 16.29
N ALA A 142 -3.68 9.74 15.10
CA ALA A 142 -4.23 8.43 14.71
C ALA A 142 -3.59 7.28 15.50
N GLN A 143 -2.29 7.40 15.81
CA GLN A 143 -1.56 6.45 16.67
C GLN A 143 -2.10 6.41 18.11
N LEU A 144 -2.71 7.51 18.59
CA LEU A 144 -3.32 7.58 19.92
C LEU A 144 -4.75 7.01 19.97
N LEU A 145 -5.45 6.92 18.83
CA LEU A 145 -6.87 6.52 18.77
C LEU A 145 -7.08 5.06 18.36
N LEU A 146 -6.13 4.46 17.63
CA LEU A 146 -6.24 3.09 17.10
C LEU A 146 -5.28 2.16 17.86
N GLY A 147 -5.56 1.86 19.14
CA GLY A 147 -4.78 0.90 19.92
C GLY A 147 -4.26 -0.27 19.08
N GLN A 148 -2.96 -0.59 19.20
CA GLN A 148 -2.20 -1.45 18.28
C GLN A 148 -2.57 -2.94 18.29
N ASP A 149 -3.83 -3.31 18.52
CA ASP A 149 -4.18 -4.71 18.84
C ASP A 149 -4.95 -5.49 17.75
N ASP A 150 -5.40 -4.89 16.64
CA ASP A 150 -6.33 -5.59 15.71
C ASP A 150 -5.79 -5.92 14.31
N LEU A 151 -4.51 -6.31 14.18
CA LEU A 151 -4.04 -7.04 12.99
C LEU A 151 -3.37 -8.36 13.40
N ASP A 152 -4.18 -9.25 13.96
CA ASP A 152 -3.82 -10.65 14.18
C ASP A 152 -3.97 -11.45 12.87
N TYR A 153 -2.97 -11.31 11.99
CA TYR A 153 -2.80 -12.20 10.84
C TYR A 153 -1.96 -13.39 11.31
N ASP A 154 -2.63 -14.50 11.62
CA ASP A 154 -2.11 -15.86 11.91
C ASP A 154 -0.64 -15.92 12.38
N ARG A 155 -0.45 -15.77 13.69
CA ARG A 155 0.82 -15.88 14.41
C ARG A 155 1.25 -17.32 14.68
N SER A 156 1.23 -18.21 13.69
CA SER A 156 1.77 -19.57 13.87
C SER A 156 3.13 -19.77 13.17
N PRO A 157 4.25 -19.88 13.93
CA PRO A 157 5.51 -20.34 13.36
C PRO A 157 5.40 -21.85 13.15
N ARG A 158 4.98 -22.29 11.96
CA ARG A 158 5.14 -23.70 11.57
C ARG A 158 6.60 -23.94 11.24
N ARG A 159 7.35 -24.33 12.28
CA ARG A 159 8.62 -25.03 12.14
C ARG A 159 8.44 -26.25 11.23
N ALA A 160 9.32 -26.39 10.25
CA ALA A 160 9.83 -27.67 9.78
C ALA A 160 11.33 -27.49 9.52
#